data_AF-D7B893-F1
#
_entry.id   AF-D7B893-F1
#
_cell.length_a   1.000
_cell.length_b   1.000
_cell.length_c   1.000
_cell.angle_alpha   90.00
_cell.angle_beta   90.00
_cell.angle_gamma   90.00
#
_symmetry.space_group_name_H-M   'P 1'
#
loop_
_entity.id
_entity.type
_entity.pdbx_description
1 polymer ?
#
loop_
_entity_poly.entity_id
_entity_poly.type
_entity_poly.pdbx_seq_one_letter_code
_entity_poly.pdbx_strand_id
1 'polypeptide(L)'
;MVNKRMKARVLLALVRRMARKNGLRLEELKGRGKGPHQTYVLLDEGGAQVGRFMVTQHSKGLSRGLLQDVENGLQHLFGEKWMEK
;
A
#
# COMPACT_ATOMS: atom_id res chain seq x y z
N MET A 1 -13.00 0.73 -10.79
CA MET A 1 -13.05 1.28 -9.42
C MET A 1 -12.92 0.11 -8.43
N VAL A 2 -12.14 0.21 -7.34
CA VAL A 2 -11.98 -0.91 -6.37
C VAL A 2 -13.30 -1.19 -5.63
N ASN A 3 -14.06 -2.16 -6.13
CA ASN A 3 -15.40 -2.50 -5.62
C ASN A 3 -15.38 -3.66 -4.60
N LYS A 4 -14.21 -4.02 -4.06
CA LYS A 4 -14.02 -5.19 -3.20
C LYS A 4 -13.65 -4.79 -1.78
N ARG A 5 -14.32 -5.40 -0.78
CA ARG A 5 -13.84 -5.43 0.61
C ARG A 5 -12.52 -6.21 0.65
N MET A 6 -11.40 -5.51 0.48
CA MET A 6 -10.06 -6.10 0.49
C MET A 6 -9.52 -6.15 1.94
N LYS A 7 -8.93 -7.28 2.33
CA LYS A 7 -8.21 -7.38 3.61
C LYS A 7 -6.83 -6.72 3.50
N ALA A 8 -6.30 -6.18 4.60
CA ALA A 8 -4.95 -5.62 4.68
C ALA A 8 -3.88 -6.52 4.06
N ARG A 9 -3.91 -7.82 4.36
CA ARG A 9 -2.98 -8.81 3.79
C ARG A 9 -2.99 -8.86 2.26
N VAL A 10 -4.17 -8.74 1.64
CA VAL A 10 -4.33 -8.78 0.18
C VAL A 10 -3.77 -7.50 -0.44
N LEU A 11 -4.07 -6.34 0.17
CA LEU A 11 -3.50 -5.05 -0.25
C LEU A 11 -1.98 -5.08 -0.20
N LEU A 12 -1.40 -5.54 0.91
CA LEU A 12 0.06 -5.62 1.06
C LEU A 12 0.71 -6.57 0.07
N ALA A 13 0.07 -7.71 -0.23
CA ALA A 13 0.56 -8.64 -1.24
C ALA A 13 0.55 -8.01 -2.63
N LEU A 14 -0.52 -7.26 -2.97
CA LEU A 14 -0.63 -6.56 -4.24
C LEU A 14 0.41 -5.44 -4.37
N VAL A 15 0.53 -4.57 -3.37
CA VAL A 15 1.56 -3.52 -3.33
C VAL A 15 2.95 -4.12 -3.47
N ARG A 16 3.25 -5.20 -2.76
CA ARG A 16 4.56 -5.88 -2.86
C ARG A 16 4.81 -6.42 -4.26
N ARG A 17 3.79 -6.99 -4.92
CA ARG A 17 3.90 -7.48 -6.31
C ARG A 17 4.18 -6.33 -7.28
N MET A 18 3.47 -5.21 -7.14
CA MET A 18 3.65 -4.03 -7.99
C MET A 18 4.99 -3.34 -7.73
N ALA A 19 5.40 -3.24 -6.47
CA ALA A 19 6.72 -2.71 -6.09
C ALA A 19 7.83 -3.49 -6.80
N ARG A 20 7.82 -4.83 -6.71
CA ARG A 20 8.81 -5.68 -7.38
C ARG A 20 8.85 -5.50 -8.89
N LYS A 21 7.70 -5.30 -9.54
CA LYS A 21 7.64 -5.05 -10.99
C LYS A 21 8.29 -3.72 -11.40
N ASN A 22 8.35 -2.75 -10.49
CA ASN A 22 8.90 -1.42 -10.71
C ASN A 22 10.29 -1.24 -10.05
N GLY A 23 10.95 -2.33 -9.63
CA GLY A 23 12.26 -2.25 -8.96
C GLY A 23 12.21 -1.68 -7.54
N LEU A 24 11.01 -1.54 -6.94
CA LEU A 24 10.81 -0.96 -5.62
C LEU A 24 10.74 -2.03 -4.53
N ARG A 25 11.11 -1.63 -3.30
CA ARG A 25 11.00 -2.44 -2.09
C ARG A 25 9.92 -1.89 -1.17
N LEU A 26 9.06 -2.77 -0.68
CA LEU A 26 8.06 -2.43 0.34
C LEU A 26 8.61 -2.74 1.73
N GLU A 27 8.71 -1.74 2.59
CA GLU A 27 9.17 -1.89 3.97
C GLU A 27 8.14 -1.36 4.98
N GLU A 28 8.06 -2.01 6.14
CA GLU A 28 7.23 -1.57 7.25
C GLU A 28 8.06 -0.67 8.18
N LEU A 29 7.58 0.54 8.45
CA LEU A 29 8.18 1.42 9.44
C LEU A 29 7.70 1.04 10.85
N LYS A 30 8.44 0.12 11.49
CA LYS A 30 8.20 -0.29 12.87
C LYS A 30 8.26 0.91 13.82
N GLY A 31 7.31 0.99 14.76
CA GLY A 31 7.27 2.04 15.79
C GLY A 31 6.63 3.36 15.38
N ARG A 32 6.26 3.56 14.09
CA ARG A 32 5.52 4.76 13.62
C ARG A 32 4.02 4.52 13.40
N GLY A 33 3.44 3.59 14.15
CA GLY A 33 2.01 3.28 14.13
C GLY A 33 1.31 3.77 15.38
N LYS A 34 0.30 4.64 15.25
CA LYS A 34 -0.59 5.00 16.36
C LYS A 34 -1.74 3.98 16.40
N GLY A 35 -1.73 3.06 17.37
CA GLY A 35 -2.76 2.03 17.51
C GLY A 35 -2.68 0.94 16.42
N PRO A 36 -3.81 0.43 15.88
CA PRO A 36 -3.83 -0.69 14.91
C PRO A 36 -3.32 -0.32 13.50
N HIS A 37 -2.79 0.88 13.32
CA HIS A 37 -2.30 1.40 12.05
C HIS A 37 -0.81 1.07 11.89
N GLN A 38 -0.46 0.44 10.77
CA GLN A 38 0.91 0.21 10.35
C GLN A 38 1.25 1.12 9.18
N THR A 39 2.44 1.72 9.22
CA THR A 39 2.96 2.55 8.14
C THR A 39 3.89 1.74 7.27
N TYR A 40 3.67 1.80 5.96
CA TYR A 40 4.51 1.17 4.95
C TYR A 40 5.11 2.22 4.04
N VAL A 41 6.35 1.98 3.62
CA VAL A 41 7.07 2.81 2.67
C VAL A 41 7.55 2.00 1.48
N LEU A 42 7.60 2.66 0.34
CA LEU A 42 8.25 2.14 -0.86
C LEU A 42 9.60 2.81 -0.99
N LEU A 43 10.64 2.01 -1.11
CA LEU A 43 12.02 2.42 -1.30
C LEU A 43 12.46 2.10 -2.73
N ASP A 44 13.22 2.98 -3.35
CA ASP A 44 13.94 2.69 -4.58
C ASP A 44 15.20 1.84 -4.33
N GLU A 45 15.97 1.57 -5.39
CA GLU A 45 17.22 0.80 -5.30
C GLU A 45 18.28 1.47 -4.41
N GLY A 46 18.26 2.81 -4.32
CA GLY A 46 19.13 3.60 -3.46
C GLY A 46 18.68 3.67 -2.01
N GLY A 47 17.53 3.08 -1.67
CA GLY A 47 16.93 3.16 -0.34
C GLY A 47 16.19 4.47 -0.07
N ALA A 48 15.99 5.32 -1.08
CA ALA A 48 15.22 6.55 -0.94
C ALA A 48 13.72 6.27 -0.94
N GLN A 49 12.99 6.95 -0.06
CA GLN A 49 11.55 6.79 0.05
C GLN A 49 10.82 7.47 -1.12
N VAL A 50 10.18 6.68 -1.96
CA VAL A 50 9.41 7.14 -3.14
C VAL A 50 7.89 7.07 -2.95
N GLY A 51 7.44 6.38 -1.89
CA GLY A 51 6.03 6.27 -1.56
C GLY A 51 5.81 5.91 -0.08
N ARG A 52 4.63 6.25 0.43
CA ARG A 52 4.21 5.92 1.80
C ARG A 52 2.70 5.75 1.85
N PHE A 53 2.26 4.78 2.62
CA PHE A 53 0.85 4.61 2.93
C PHE A 53 0.67 3.99 4.31
N MET A 54 -0.54 4.10 4.85
CA MET A 54 -0.90 3.49 6.13
C MET A 54 -1.98 2.44 5.90
N VAL A 55 -1.93 1.35 6.67
CA VAL A 55 -2.95 0.30 6.63
C VAL A 55 -3.34 -0.05 8.05
N THR A 56 -4.65 -0.17 8.28
CA THR A 56 -5.17 -0.71 9.53
C THR A 56 -5.17 -2.23 9.51
N GLN A 57 -4.60 -2.84 10.54
CA GLN A 57 -4.64 -4.30 10.79
C GLN A 57 -5.94 -4.67 11.53
N HIS A 58 -7.10 -4.32 10.97
CA HIS A 58 -8.38 -4.81 11.49
C HIS A 58 -8.77 -6.15 10.85
N SER A 59 -9.50 -6.99 11.58
CA SER A 59 -10.05 -8.27 11.09
C SER A 59 -11.11 -8.09 9.99
N LYS A 60 -11.69 -6.89 9.90
CA LYS A 60 -12.66 -6.49 8.88
C LYS A 60 -11.94 -6.00 7.61
N GLY A 61 -12.64 -6.05 6.48
CA GLY A 61 -12.12 -5.48 5.23
C GLY A 61 -11.82 -3.98 5.37
N LEU A 62 -10.84 -3.51 4.63
CA LEU A 62 -10.47 -2.09 4.58
C LEU A 62 -11.63 -1.25 4.05
N SER A 63 -11.73 -0.01 4.52
CA SER A 63 -12.73 0.93 4.03
C SER A 63 -12.42 1.31 2.58
N ARG A 64 -13.46 1.64 1.81
CA ARG A 64 -13.31 2.11 0.43
C ARG A 64 -12.45 3.38 0.36
N GLY A 65 -12.62 4.30 1.32
CA GLY A 65 -11.82 5.53 1.38
C GLY A 65 -10.33 5.25 1.55
N LEU A 66 -9.96 4.30 2.42
CA LEU A 66 -8.57 3.91 2.59
C LEU A 66 -8.00 3.27 1.32
N LEU A 67 -8.76 2.39 0.66
CA LEU A 67 -8.33 1.78 -0.60
C LEU A 67 -8.12 2.83 -1.70
N GLN A 68 -9.02 3.82 -1.81
CA GLN A 68 -8.89 4.91 -2.77
C GLN A 68 -7.69 5.82 -2.46
N ASP A 69 -7.47 6.14 -1.18
CA ASP A 69 -6.33 6.94 -0.74
C ASP A 69 -5.00 6.27 -1.09
N VAL A 70 -4.89 4.96 -0.82
CA VAL A 70 -3.71 4.17 -1.20
C VAL A 70 -3.56 4.05 -2.71
N GLU A 71 -4.67 3.89 -3.46
CA GLU A 71 -4.63 3.80 -4.92
C GLU A 71 -4.09 5.09 -5.54
N ASN A 72 -4.66 6.23 -5.16
CA ASN A 72 -4.27 7.55 -5.65
C ASN A 72 -2.83 7.90 -5.21
N GLY A 73 -2.49 7.63 -3.95
CA GLY A 73 -1.16 7.94 -3.40
C GLY A 73 -0.02 7.11 -3.98
N LEU A 74 -0.32 5.99 -4.65
CA LEU A 74 0.66 5.13 -5.32
C LEU A 74 0.52 5.12 -6.84
N GLN A 75 -0.44 5.87 -7.39
CA GLN A 75 -0.74 5.92 -8.82
C GLN A 75 0.46 6.42 -9.64
N HIS A 76 1.24 7.37 -9.11
CA HIS A 76 2.46 7.86 -9.79
C HIS A 76 3.56 6.81 -9.89
N LEU A 77 3.55 5.77 -9.04
CA LEU A 77 4.52 4.68 -9.05
C LEU A 77 4.03 3.48 -9.86
N PHE A 78 2.74 3.17 -9.79
CA PHE A 78 2.19 1.91 -10.33
C PHE A 78 1.29 2.10 -11.56
N GLY A 79 1.01 3.34 -11.95
CA GLY A 79 0.09 3.70 -13.02
C GLY A 79 -1.37 3.73 -12.59
N GLU A 80 -2.25 4.14 -13.49
CA GLU A 80 -3.69 4.23 -13.21
C GLU A 80 -4.32 2.86 -12.97
N LYS A 81 -5.30 2.82 -12.05
CA LYS A 81 -6.11 1.63 -11.74
C LYS A 81 -5.29 0.36 -11.45
N TRP A 82 -4.12 0.54 -10.86
CA TRP A 82 -3.20 -0.58 -10.57
C TRP A 82 -3.79 -1.59 -9.58
N MET A 83 -4.79 -1.19 -8.78
CA MET A 83 -5.52 -2.09 -7.88
C MET A 83 -6.59 -2.93 -8.57
N GLU A 84 -6.91 -2.64 -9.84
CA GLU A 84 -7.97 -3.31 -10.60
C GLU A 84 -7.44 -4.41 -11.54
N LYS A 85 -6.12 -4.48 -11.72
CA LYS A 85 -5.43 -5.47 -12.57
C LYS A 85 -5.11 -6.76 -11.81
#